data_AF-A0A8C2BHB8-F1
#
_entry.id   AF-A0A8C2BHB8-F1
#
_cell.length_a   1.000
_cell.length_b   1.000
_cell.length_c   1.000
_cell.angle_alpha   90.00
_cell.angle_beta   90.00
_cell.angle_gamma   90.00
#
_symmetry.space_group_name_H-M   'P 1'
#
loop_
_entity.id
_entity.type
_entity.pdbx_description
1 polymer ?
#
loop_
_entity_poly.entity_id
_entity_poly.type
_entity_poly.pdbx_seq_one_letter_code
_entity_poly.pdbx_strand_id
1 'polypeptide(L)'
;MRGRRSLSRRMDEAEARVSQVEGWAEEATEALCTCLEQQRKLQIKVLDLESRSRRNNMRVFGVPEGQEGDSVTQFIEKLLRSQLQLPEDFNFKIQRAHRALASKPPPGASPRVVIVNFLEFSTKEMILREVWKKGRIQVGTSFIHFDHDYAPEIVKRRREYNAIKKILKDKGIRFQTPFTNMRIHWETGVRTYSSAREAYKELKRRGFQVEEPVIADGGNSAESRLRELLGWQPASSSGPVVALRAKAKLQEFQREQS
;
A
#
# COMPACT_ATOMS: atom_id res chain seq x y z
N MET A 1 -18.89 64.63 11.60
CA MET A 1 -19.12 63.51 12.55
C MET A 1 -19.98 62.35 12.02
N ARG A 2 -20.90 62.53 11.04
CA ARG A 2 -21.75 61.43 10.52
C ARG A 2 -21.00 60.32 9.74
N GLY A 3 -20.00 60.67 8.92
CA GLY A 3 -19.24 59.70 8.13
C GLY A 3 -18.46 58.66 8.96
N ARG A 4 -17.86 59.10 10.08
CA ARG A 4 -17.12 58.21 11.00
C ARG A 4 -18.02 57.16 11.65
N ARG A 5 -19.27 57.51 11.99
CA ARG A 5 -20.25 56.55 12.54
C ARG A 5 -20.72 55.54 11.49
N SER A 6 -20.88 55.98 10.25
CA SER A 6 -21.27 55.08 9.14
C SER A 6 -20.15 54.10 8.76
N LEU A 7 -18.88 54.52 8.84
CA LEU A 7 -17.73 53.65 8.62
C LEU A 7 -17.58 52.64 9.77
N SER A 8 -17.75 53.08 11.03
CA SER A 8 -17.74 52.19 12.20
C SER A 8 -18.77 51.08 12.06
N ARG A 9 -20.02 51.41 11.72
CA ARG A 9 -21.08 50.40 11.54
C ARG A 9 -20.76 49.36 10.46
N ARG A 10 -20.14 49.78 9.36
CA ARG A 10 -19.73 48.87 8.27
C ARG A 10 -18.55 47.99 8.67
N MET A 11 -17.65 48.51 9.53
CA MET A 11 -16.54 47.76 10.08
C MET A 11 -17.06 46.69 11.05
N ASP A 12 -17.95 47.04 11.98
CA ASP A 12 -18.57 46.09 12.92
C ASP A 12 -19.30 44.95 12.18
N GLU A 13 -20.03 45.28 11.11
CA GLU A 13 -20.72 44.28 10.28
C GLU A 13 -19.73 43.37 9.51
N ALA A 14 -18.63 43.94 9.03
CA ALA A 14 -17.57 43.16 8.37
C ALA A 14 -16.85 42.24 9.37
N GLU A 15 -16.54 42.72 10.57
CA GLU A 15 -15.91 41.94 11.65
C GLU A 15 -16.81 40.78 12.09
N ALA A 16 -18.12 41.01 12.26
CA ALA A 16 -19.06 39.95 12.60
C ALA A 16 -19.14 38.87 11.51
N ARG A 17 -19.13 39.27 10.24
CA ARG A 17 -19.11 38.33 9.10
C ARG A 17 -17.80 37.56 9.02
N VAL A 18 -16.66 38.22 9.24
CA VAL A 18 -15.35 37.56 9.28
C VAL A 18 -15.33 36.53 10.40
N SER A 19 -15.74 36.90 11.62
CA SER A 19 -15.81 35.99 12.77
C SER A 19 -16.71 34.78 12.49
N GLN A 20 -17.85 34.97 11.83
CA GLN A 20 -18.73 33.87 11.43
C GLN A 20 -18.06 32.93 10.41
N VAL A 21 -17.41 33.49 9.40
CA VAL A 21 -16.70 32.70 8.37
C VAL A 21 -15.53 31.93 8.98
N GLU A 22 -14.80 32.54 9.91
CA GLU A 22 -13.71 31.88 10.64
C GLU A 22 -14.23 30.69 11.46
N GLY A 23 -15.35 30.85 12.16
CA GLY A 23 -15.99 29.75 12.90
C GLY A 23 -16.41 28.60 11.98
N TRP A 24 -17.04 28.89 10.84
CA TRP A 24 -17.40 27.87 9.86
C TRP A 24 -16.18 27.19 9.23
N ALA A 25 -15.11 27.95 8.98
CA ALA A 25 -13.87 27.39 8.46
C ALA A 25 -13.23 26.43 9.46
N GLU A 26 -13.27 26.73 10.76
CA GLU A 26 -12.78 25.86 11.82
C GLU A 26 -13.61 24.56 11.91
N GLU A 27 -14.94 24.66 11.97
CA GLU A 27 -15.84 23.49 12.02
C GLU A 27 -15.70 22.60 10.78
N ALA A 28 -15.71 23.20 9.58
CA ALA A 28 -15.57 22.46 8.32
C ALA A 28 -14.22 21.74 8.25
N THR A 29 -13.17 22.38 8.78
CA THR A 29 -11.84 21.79 8.86
C THR A 29 -11.80 20.59 9.80
N GLU A 30 -12.35 20.70 11.00
CA GLU A 30 -12.38 19.59 11.96
C GLU A 30 -13.15 18.39 11.38
N ALA A 31 -14.27 18.66 10.71
CA ALA A 31 -15.04 17.65 9.99
C ALA A 31 -14.19 16.99 8.89
N LEU A 32 -13.48 17.76 8.07
CA LEU A 32 -12.59 17.23 7.02
C LEU A 32 -11.48 16.35 7.58
N CYS A 33 -10.81 16.79 8.65
CA CYS A 33 -9.78 15.99 9.33
C CYS A 33 -10.35 14.65 9.83
N THR A 34 -11.51 14.70 10.48
CA THR A 34 -12.20 13.49 10.96
C THR A 34 -12.60 12.56 9.81
N CYS A 35 -13.12 13.10 8.71
CA CYS A 35 -13.46 12.33 7.52
C CYS A 35 -12.23 11.66 6.89
N LEU A 36 -11.09 12.35 6.79
CA LEU A 36 -9.85 11.80 6.25
C LEU A 36 -9.32 10.65 7.12
N GLU A 37 -9.38 10.81 8.45
CA GLU A 37 -9.01 9.75 9.39
C GLU A 37 -9.91 8.52 9.27
N GLN A 38 -11.23 8.72 9.16
CA GLN A 38 -12.19 7.63 8.95
C GLN A 38 -11.98 6.95 7.60
N GLN A 39 -11.77 7.71 6.54
CA GLN A 39 -11.45 7.18 5.21
C GLN A 39 -10.19 6.30 5.25
N ARG A 40 -9.13 6.75 5.92
CA ARG A 40 -7.90 5.95 6.08
C ARG A 40 -8.16 4.64 6.85
N LYS A 41 -8.94 4.70 7.93
CA LYS A 41 -9.33 3.50 8.70
C LYS A 41 -10.12 2.52 7.82
N LEU A 42 -11.05 3.02 7.00
CA LEU A 42 -11.82 2.20 6.07
C LEU A 42 -10.93 1.58 4.98
N GLN A 43 -10.02 2.34 4.38
CA GLN A 43 -9.08 1.83 3.39
C GLN A 43 -8.23 0.68 3.94
N ILE A 44 -7.72 0.81 5.17
CA ILE A 44 -6.95 -0.25 5.85
C ILE A 44 -7.81 -1.50 6.06
N LYS A 45 -9.07 -1.33 6.52
CA LYS A 45 -10.00 -2.45 6.73
C LYS A 45 -10.35 -3.15 5.42
N VAL A 46 -10.64 -2.40 4.36
CA VAL A 46 -10.94 -2.96 3.03
C VAL A 46 -9.74 -3.74 2.49
N LEU A 47 -8.54 -3.18 2.62
CA LEU A 47 -7.30 -3.85 2.20
C LEU A 47 -7.06 -5.17 2.94
N ASP A 48 -7.32 -5.20 4.26
CA ASP A 48 -7.20 -6.40 5.08
C ASP A 48 -8.25 -7.46 4.72
N LEU A 49 -9.50 -7.06 4.51
CA LEU A 49 -10.57 -7.96 4.05
C LEU A 49 -10.25 -8.55 2.67
N GLU A 50 -9.82 -7.73 1.71
CA GLU A 50 -9.41 -8.19 0.39
C GLU A 50 -8.22 -9.16 0.49
N SER A 51 -7.22 -8.83 1.31
CA SER A 51 -6.04 -9.68 1.51
C SER A 51 -6.38 -11.02 2.15
N ARG A 52 -7.34 -11.07 3.08
CA ARG A 52 -7.84 -12.33 3.67
C ARG A 52 -8.60 -13.16 2.64
N SER A 53 -9.48 -12.53 1.87
CA SER A 53 -10.25 -13.20 0.81
C SER A 53 -9.34 -13.83 -0.25
N ARG A 54 -8.24 -13.16 -0.62
CA ARG A 54 -7.29 -13.65 -1.62
C ARG A 54 -6.20 -14.57 -1.05
N ARG A 55 -6.15 -14.81 0.27
CA ARG A 55 -5.04 -15.52 0.92
C ARG A 55 -4.82 -16.94 0.40
N ASN A 56 -5.89 -17.62 0.01
CA ASN A 56 -5.86 -18.97 -0.56
C ASN A 56 -5.69 -18.99 -2.08
N ASN A 57 -5.59 -17.82 -2.71
CA ASN A 57 -5.42 -17.71 -4.15
C ASN A 57 -3.93 -17.69 -4.53
N MET A 58 -3.63 -18.33 -5.66
CA MET A 58 -2.36 -18.30 -6.36
C MET A 58 -2.59 -17.79 -7.78
N ARG A 59 -1.67 -16.97 -8.28
CA ARG A 59 -1.67 -16.48 -9.66
C ARG A 59 -0.67 -17.26 -10.48
N VAL A 60 -1.10 -17.70 -11.65
CA VAL A 60 -0.27 -18.37 -12.66
C VAL A 60 -0.21 -17.48 -13.90
N PHE A 61 0.99 -17.06 -14.24
CA PHE A 61 1.28 -16.15 -15.35
C PHE A 61 1.90 -16.92 -16.51
N GLY A 62 1.68 -16.45 -17.74
CA GLY A 62 2.35 -16.98 -18.92
C GLY A 62 1.74 -18.26 -19.50
N VAL A 63 0.54 -18.67 -19.06
CA VAL A 63 -0.20 -19.79 -19.66
C VAL A 63 -0.83 -19.32 -20.99
N PRO A 64 -0.38 -19.82 -22.15
CA PRO A 64 -0.98 -19.50 -23.47
C PRO A 64 -2.49 -19.70 -23.51
N GLU A 65 -3.21 -18.72 -24.06
CA GLU A 65 -4.67 -18.75 -24.17
C GLU A 65 -5.15 -20.01 -24.93
N GLY A 66 -6.02 -20.80 -24.31
CA GLY A 66 -6.60 -22.01 -24.90
C GLY A 66 -5.81 -23.30 -24.65
N GLN A 67 -4.61 -23.22 -24.07
CA GLN A 67 -3.83 -24.42 -23.75
C GLN A 67 -4.47 -25.26 -22.62
N GLU A 68 -5.36 -24.66 -21.82
CA GLU A 68 -6.02 -25.37 -20.73
C GLU A 68 -7.05 -26.40 -21.19
N GLY A 69 -7.52 -26.32 -22.44
CA GLY A 69 -8.65 -27.10 -22.91
C GLY A 69 -9.93 -26.77 -22.13
N ASP A 70 -10.72 -27.80 -21.81
CA ASP A 70 -12.05 -27.63 -21.23
C ASP A 70 -12.03 -27.34 -19.72
N SER A 71 -10.95 -27.70 -19.02
CA SER A 71 -10.85 -27.56 -17.56
C SER A 71 -9.52 -26.96 -17.12
N VAL A 72 -9.57 -25.68 -16.72
CA VAL A 72 -8.42 -24.96 -16.14
C VAL A 72 -7.92 -25.66 -14.88
N THR A 73 -8.81 -26.22 -14.06
CA THR A 73 -8.41 -26.95 -12.84
C THR A 73 -7.57 -28.17 -13.18
N GLN A 74 -8.05 -29.04 -14.08
CA GLN A 74 -7.31 -30.25 -14.47
C GLN A 74 -5.98 -29.91 -15.13
N PHE A 75 -5.95 -28.86 -15.96
CA PHE A 75 -4.71 -28.37 -16.56
C PHE A 75 -3.69 -27.97 -15.49
N ILE A 76 -4.09 -27.17 -14.49
CA ILE A 76 -3.21 -26.73 -13.41
C ILE A 76 -2.71 -27.92 -12.57
N GLU A 77 -3.57 -28.88 -12.25
CA GLU A 77 -3.16 -30.07 -11.50
C GLU A 77 -2.14 -30.90 -12.27
N LYS A 78 -2.37 -31.15 -13.57
CA LYS A 78 -1.42 -31.87 -14.43
C LYS A 78 -0.10 -31.11 -14.57
N LEU A 79 -0.17 -29.79 -14.71
CA LEU A 79 1.00 -28.93 -14.78
C LEU A 79 1.81 -29.00 -13.49
N LEU A 80 1.19 -28.79 -12.33
CA LEU A 80 1.88 -28.83 -11.05
C LEU A 80 2.44 -30.22 -10.75
N ARG A 81 1.67 -31.29 -11.01
CA ARG A 81 2.13 -32.67 -10.79
C ARG A 81 3.37 -33.00 -11.63
N SER A 82 3.34 -32.69 -12.92
CA SER A 82 4.48 -32.93 -13.82
C SER A 82 5.70 -32.07 -13.46
N GLN A 83 5.50 -30.81 -13.08
CA GLN A 83 6.61 -29.91 -12.78
C GLN A 83 7.21 -30.15 -11.40
N LEU A 84 6.42 -30.55 -10.41
CA LEU A 84 6.90 -30.73 -9.04
C LEU A 84 7.21 -32.20 -8.71
N GLN A 85 6.98 -33.13 -9.65
CA GLN A 85 7.16 -34.58 -9.43
C GLN A 85 6.38 -35.08 -8.20
N LEU A 86 5.17 -34.54 -8.01
CA LEU A 86 4.32 -34.92 -6.90
C LEU A 86 3.71 -36.30 -7.14
N PRO A 87 3.42 -37.07 -6.07
CA PRO A 87 2.72 -38.36 -6.17
C PRO A 87 1.40 -38.24 -6.95
N GLU A 88 0.99 -39.31 -7.63
CA GLU A 88 -0.27 -39.30 -8.40
C GLU A 88 -1.49 -39.09 -7.50
N ASP A 89 -1.48 -39.70 -6.32
CA ASP A 89 -2.50 -39.61 -5.28
C ASP A 89 -2.49 -38.27 -4.52
N PHE A 90 -1.53 -37.37 -4.80
CA PHE A 90 -1.49 -36.05 -4.20
C PHE A 90 -2.75 -35.26 -4.57
N ASN A 91 -3.55 -34.92 -3.56
CA ASN A 91 -4.74 -34.12 -3.72
C ASN A 91 -4.40 -32.63 -3.53
N PHE A 92 -4.48 -31.85 -4.61
CA PHE A 92 -4.23 -30.41 -4.59
C PHE A 92 -5.29 -29.63 -3.81
N LYS A 93 -6.48 -30.20 -3.58
CA LYS A 93 -7.63 -29.55 -2.93
C LYS A 93 -7.93 -28.17 -3.53
N ILE A 94 -7.92 -28.07 -4.86
CA ILE A 94 -8.29 -26.85 -5.59
C ILE A 94 -9.81 -26.73 -5.58
N GLN A 95 -10.34 -25.64 -5.03
CA GLN A 95 -11.78 -25.38 -5.06
C GLN A 95 -12.20 -24.82 -6.43
N ARG A 96 -11.36 -23.96 -7.02
CA ARG A 96 -11.66 -23.31 -8.30
C ARG A 96 -10.39 -22.84 -8.99
N ALA A 97 -10.28 -23.07 -10.30
CA ALA A 97 -9.29 -22.42 -11.15
C ALA A 97 -9.99 -21.79 -12.36
N HIS A 98 -9.60 -20.57 -12.72
CA HIS A 98 -10.18 -19.84 -13.84
C HIS A 98 -9.21 -18.76 -14.35
N ARG A 99 -9.37 -18.34 -15.61
CA ARG A 99 -8.69 -17.14 -16.11
C ARG A 99 -9.34 -15.89 -15.51
N ALA A 100 -8.54 -14.84 -15.36
CA ALA A 100 -9.03 -13.52 -14.98
C ALA A 100 -10.15 -13.07 -15.94
N LEU A 101 -11.18 -12.42 -15.39
CA LEU A 101 -12.38 -11.95 -16.10
C LEU A 101 -12.11 -10.70 -16.96
N ALA A 102 -11.00 -10.68 -17.68
CA ALA A 102 -10.67 -9.66 -18.67
C ALA A 102 -10.98 -10.18 -20.08
N SER A 103 -11.21 -9.25 -21.02
CA SER A 103 -11.32 -9.57 -22.43
C SER A 103 -10.10 -10.35 -22.91
N LYS A 104 -10.31 -11.29 -23.84
CA LYS A 104 -9.21 -12.04 -24.43
C LYS A 104 -8.24 -11.06 -25.11
N PRO A 105 -6.94 -11.10 -24.79
CA PRO A 105 -5.97 -10.20 -25.40
C PRO A 105 -5.77 -10.52 -26.89
N PRO A 106 -5.34 -9.55 -27.71
CA PRO A 106 -5.01 -9.79 -29.10
C PRO A 106 -3.81 -10.75 -29.24
N PRO A 107 -3.65 -11.42 -30.40
CA PRO A 107 -2.49 -12.25 -30.66
C PRO A 107 -1.18 -11.49 -30.42
N GLY A 108 -0.23 -12.10 -29.72
CA GLY A 108 1.07 -11.51 -29.39
C GLY A 108 1.10 -10.68 -28.09
N ALA A 109 -0.04 -10.30 -27.53
CA ALA A 109 -0.09 -9.70 -26.20
C ALA A 109 0.05 -10.77 -25.09
N SER A 110 0.38 -10.33 -23.87
CA SER A 110 0.54 -11.25 -22.73
C SER A 110 -0.78 -11.96 -22.39
N PRO A 111 -0.78 -13.28 -22.16
CA PRO A 111 -1.99 -14.03 -21.87
C PRO A 111 -2.58 -13.64 -20.51
N ARG A 112 -3.89 -13.87 -20.33
CA ARG A 112 -4.56 -13.59 -19.04
C ARG A 112 -4.00 -14.49 -17.95
N VAL A 113 -3.90 -13.93 -16.75
CA VAL A 113 -3.48 -14.67 -15.56
C VAL A 113 -4.55 -15.70 -15.21
N VAL A 114 -4.12 -16.91 -14.85
CA VAL A 114 -4.97 -17.92 -14.22
C VAL A 114 -4.95 -17.74 -12.71
N ILE A 115 -6.12 -17.67 -12.10
CA ILE A 115 -6.30 -17.58 -10.64
C ILE A 115 -6.75 -18.95 -10.14
N VAL A 116 -5.98 -19.51 -9.22
CA VAL A 116 -6.20 -20.82 -8.60
C VAL A 116 -6.50 -20.61 -7.13
N ASN A 117 -7.68 -21.01 -6.68
CA ASN A 117 -8.13 -20.94 -5.30
C ASN A 117 -8.06 -22.34 -4.67
N PHE A 118 -7.28 -22.44 -3.60
CA PHE A 118 -7.09 -23.66 -2.83
C PHE A 118 -8.03 -23.69 -1.62
N LEU A 119 -8.45 -24.88 -1.22
CA LEU A 119 -9.22 -25.08 0.01
C LEU A 119 -8.37 -24.76 1.24
N GLU A 120 -7.10 -25.19 1.23
CA GLU A 120 -6.18 -25.10 2.36
C GLU A 120 -5.01 -24.16 2.06
N PHE A 121 -4.80 -23.19 2.94
CA PHE A 121 -3.67 -22.25 2.86
C PHE A 121 -2.31 -22.98 2.88
N SER A 122 -2.17 -24.00 3.71
CA SER A 122 -0.95 -24.81 3.86
C SER A 122 -0.54 -25.47 2.53
N THR A 123 -1.51 -26.05 1.81
CA THR A 123 -1.31 -26.70 0.51
C THR A 123 -0.84 -25.68 -0.52
N LYS A 124 -1.50 -24.52 -0.60
CA LYS A 124 -1.09 -23.42 -1.48
C LYS A 124 0.35 -22.94 -1.18
N GLU A 125 0.69 -22.72 0.09
CA GLU A 125 2.04 -22.28 0.50
C GLU A 125 3.11 -23.35 0.25
N MET A 126 2.79 -24.63 0.42
CA MET A 126 3.70 -25.73 0.08
C MET A 126 4.01 -25.72 -1.43
N ILE A 127 2.97 -25.68 -2.27
CA ILE A 127 3.12 -25.65 -3.73
C ILE A 127 3.94 -24.44 -4.19
N LEU A 128 3.64 -23.24 -3.68
CA LEU A 128 4.40 -22.03 -4.03
C LEU A 128 5.88 -22.15 -3.66
N ARG A 129 6.18 -22.71 -2.47
CA ARG A 129 7.57 -22.93 -2.06
C ARG A 129 8.30 -23.90 -2.99
N GLU A 130 7.67 -25.02 -3.37
CA GLU A 130 8.30 -25.99 -4.28
C GLU A 130 8.50 -25.42 -5.68
N VAL A 131 7.51 -24.67 -6.20
CA VAL A 131 7.65 -23.96 -7.47
C VAL A 131 8.81 -22.95 -7.44
N TRP A 132 8.90 -22.14 -6.39
CA TRP A 132 9.97 -21.15 -6.28
C TRP A 132 11.35 -21.77 -6.08
N LYS A 133 11.44 -22.92 -5.40
CA LYS A 133 12.69 -23.71 -5.32
C LYS A 133 13.12 -24.22 -6.68
N LYS A 134 12.17 -24.71 -7.49
CA LYS A 134 12.45 -25.17 -8.86
C LYS A 134 12.91 -24.03 -9.77
N GLY A 135 12.39 -22.83 -9.57
CA GLY A 135 12.80 -21.64 -10.32
C GLY A 135 12.08 -21.53 -11.66
N ARG A 136 12.82 -21.65 -12.78
CA ARG A 136 12.25 -21.44 -14.13
C ARG A 136 11.44 -22.65 -14.55
N ILE A 137 10.14 -22.47 -14.77
CA ILE A 137 9.23 -23.49 -15.32
C ILE A 137 8.92 -23.11 -16.77
N GLN A 138 9.23 -24.02 -17.69
CA GLN A 138 8.95 -23.88 -19.11
C GLN A 138 7.95 -24.94 -19.55
N VAL A 139 6.93 -24.53 -20.29
CA VAL A 139 5.91 -25.40 -20.88
C VAL A 139 5.80 -25.06 -22.36
N GLY A 140 6.24 -25.98 -23.21
CA GLY A 140 6.42 -25.72 -24.63
C GLY A 140 7.40 -24.55 -24.83
N THR A 141 6.94 -23.49 -25.49
CA THR A 141 7.71 -22.27 -25.76
C THR A 141 7.54 -21.19 -24.70
N SER A 142 6.64 -21.39 -23.73
CA SER A 142 6.24 -20.35 -22.76
C SER A 142 6.85 -20.58 -21.39
N PHE A 143 7.23 -19.49 -20.73
CA PHE A 143 7.67 -19.51 -19.33
C PHE A 143 6.48 -19.22 -18.41
N ILE A 144 6.27 -20.13 -17.47
CA ILE A 144 5.18 -20.02 -16.49
C ILE A 144 5.75 -19.52 -15.17
N HIS A 145 5.09 -18.53 -14.58
CA HIS A 145 5.45 -17.99 -13.27
C HIS A 145 4.30 -18.10 -12.29
N PHE A 146 4.62 -18.35 -11.02
CA PHE A 146 3.64 -18.54 -9.96
C PHE A 146 3.93 -17.55 -8.83
N ASP A 147 2.90 -16.87 -8.33
CA ASP A 147 3.02 -15.94 -7.20
C ASP A 147 1.71 -15.92 -6.39
N HIS A 148 1.72 -15.27 -5.24
CA HIS A 148 0.51 -15.00 -4.47
C HIS A 148 -0.43 -14.06 -5.23
N ASP A 149 -1.74 -14.19 -4.98
CA ASP A 149 -2.72 -13.19 -5.40
C ASP A 149 -2.82 -12.06 -4.38
N TYR A 150 -1.87 -11.13 -4.41
CA TYR A 150 -1.93 -9.96 -3.55
C TYR A 150 -2.95 -8.93 -4.05
N ALA A 151 -3.61 -8.23 -3.12
CA ALA A 151 -4.44 -7.08 -3.42
C ALA A 151 -3.61 -5.99 -4.16
N PRO A 152 -4.22 -5.20 -5.06
CA PRO A 152 -3.50 -4.22 -5.89
C PRO A 152 -2.63 -3.25 -5.08
N GLU A 153 -3.13 -2.79 -3.94
CA GLU A 153 -2.41 -1.87 -3.06
C GLU A 153 -1.18 -2.54 -2.40
N ILE A 154 -1.26 -3.83 -2.05
CA ILE A 154 -0.09 -4.60 -1.58
C ILE A 154 0.93 -4.77 -2.70
N VAL A 155 0.48 -5.05 -3.93
CA VAL A 155 1.36 -5.12 -5.10
C VAL A 155 2.06 -3.78 -5.33
N LYS A 156 1.33 -2.66 -5.21
CA LYS A 156 1.85 -1.29 -5.33
C LYS A 156 2.99 -1.06 -4.31
N ARG A 157 2.75 -1.34 -3.03
CA ARG A 157 3.76 -1.24 -1.95
C ARG A 157 4.97 -2.16 -2.19
N ARG A 158 4.75 -3.39 -2.67
CA ARG A 158 5.84 -4.32 -2.98
C ARG A 158 6.72 -3.84 -4.14
N ARG A 159 6.18 -3.05 -5.08
CA ARG A 159 6.94 -2.44 -6.18
C ARG A 159 7.83 -1.30 -5.72
N GLU A 160 7.50 -0.62 -4.63
CA GLU A 160 8.35 0.44 -4.05
C GLU A 160 9.74 -0.09 -3.67
N TYR A 161 9.84 -1.39 -3.32
CA TYR A 161 11.12 -2.02 -3.03
C TYR A 161 11.94 -2.40 -4.27
N ASN A 162 11.49 -2.17 -5.50
CA ASN A 162 12.17 -2.68 -6.70
C ASN A 162 13.61 -2.19 -6.84
N ALA A 163 13.86 -0.90 -6.60
CA ALA A 163 15.22 -0.32 -6.63
C ALA A 163 16.12 -0.98 -5.57
N ILE A 164 15.59 -1.16 -4.35
CA ILE A 164 16.29 -1.83 -3.24
C ILE A 164 16.59 -3.30 -3.61
N LYS A 165 15.61 -4.04 -4.15
CA LYS A 165 15.77 -5.43 -4.58
C LYS A 165 16.87 -5.58 -5.63
N LYS A 166 16.98 -4.64 -6.57
CA LYS A 166 18.03 -4.65 -7.60
C LYS A 166 19.41 -4.60 -6.95
N ILE A 167 19.64 -3.61 -6.08
CA ILE A 167 20.92 -3.45 -5.37
C ILE A 167 21.24 -4.66 -4.49
N LEU A 168 20.25 -5.18 -3.74
CA LEU A 168 20.48 -6.36 -2.90
C LEU A 168 20.86 -7.60 -3.74
N LYS A 169 20.23 -7.79 -4.90
CA LYS A 169 20.59 -8.86 -5.85
C LYS A 169 22.02 -8.66 -6.39
N ASP A 170 22.34 -7.45 -6.84
CA ASP A 170 23.65 -7.13 -7.41
C ASP A 170 24.78 -7.33 -6.38
N LYS A 171 24.48 -7.14 -5.09
CA LYS A 171 25.40 -7.35 -3.97
C LYS A 171 25.35 -8.75 -3.37
N GLY A 172 24.53 -9.66 -3.92
CA GLY A 172 24.40 -11.03 -3.41
C GLY A 172 23.79 -11.14 -2.00
N ILE A 173 23.12 -10.09 -1.52
CA ILE A 173 22.54 -10.06 -0.18
C ILE A 173 21.18 -10.77 -0.22
N ARG A 174 21.00 -11.76 0.66
CA ARG A 174 19.73 -12.49 0.76
C ARG A 174 18.64 -11.59 1.35
N PHE A 175 17.47 -11.57 0.72
CA PHE A 175 16.29 -10.88 1.21
C PHE A 175 15.01 -11.67 0.94
N GLN A 176 13.95 -11.29 1.63
CA GLN A 176 12.59 -11.79 1.46
C GLN A 176 11.61 -10.61 1.54
N THR A 177 10.51 -10.68 0.81
CA THR A 177 9.40 -9.72 0.96
C THR A 177 8.16 -10.41 1.51
N PRO A 178 8.05 -10.64 2.82
CA PRO A 178 6.83 -11.16 3.43
C PRO A 178 5.73 -10.08 3.41
N PHE A 179 4.64 -10.35 2.69
CA PHE A 179 3.49 -9.43 2.55
C PHE A 179 3.91 -8.02 2.06
N THR A 180 3.97 -7.02 2.93
CA THR A 180 4.41 -5.64 2.61
C THR A 180 5.78 -5.28 3.16
N ASN A 181 6.37 -6.15 3.97
CA ASN A 181 7.64 -5.87 4.63
C ASN A 181 8.81 -6.37 3.78
N MET A 182 9.98 -5.80 4.00
CA MET A 182 11.25 -6.30 3.46
C MET A 182 12.09 -6.86 4.60
N ARG A 183 12.49 -8.11 4.49
CA ARG A 183 13.42 -8.76 5.43
C ARG A 183 14.77 -8.91 4.72
N ILE A 184 15.82 -8.33 5.28
CA ILE A 184 17.18 -8.38 4.72
C ILE A 184 18.07 -9.14 5.71
N HIS A 185 18.87 -10.07 5.18
CA HIS A 185 19.83 -10.85 5.94
C HIS A 185 21.19 -10.15 5.85
N TRP A 186 21.50 -9.32 6.84
CA TRP A 186 22.80 -8.68 6.95
C TRP A 186 23.80 -9.61 7.65
N GLU A 187 25.08 -9.28 7.56
CA GLU A 187 26.14 -9.91 8.35
C GLU A 187 25.90 -9.75 9.86
N THR A 188 25.34 -8.60 10.28
CA THR A 188 24.97 -8.32 11.67
C THR A 188 23.70 -9.03 12.14
N GLY A 189 23.04 -9.79 11.26
CA GLY A 189 21.78 -10.47 11.54
C GLY A 189 20.61 -10.02 10.66
N VAL A 190 19.46 -10.64 10.89
CA VAL A 190 18.25 -10.43 10.08
C VAL A 190 17.48 -9.23 10.58
N ARG A 191 17.15 -8.28 9.68
CA ARG A 191 16.32 -7.12 10.02
C ARG A 191 15.13 -7.00 9.07
N THR A 192 13.98 -6.63 9.63
CA THR A 192 12.73 -6.43 8.87
C THR A 192 12.36 -4.95 8.86
N TYR A 193 12.01 -4.43 7.69
CA TYR A 193 11.63 -3.05 7.42
C TYR A 193 10.15 -3.01 7.02
N SER A 194 9.44 -2.06 7.61
CA SER A 194 7.99 -1.88 7.42
C SER A 194 7.64 -1.09 6.16
N SER A 195 8.61 -0.36 5.59
CA SER A 195 8.44 0.47 4.40
C SER A 195 9.69 0.50 3.53
N ALA A 196 9.52 0.80 2.24
CA ALA A 196 10.62 1.00 1.31
C ALA A 196 11.52 2.17 1.75
N ARG A 197 10.94 3.24 2.30
CA ARG A 197 11.70 4.39 2.81
C ARG A 197 12.60 4.03 3.99
N GLU A 198 12.12 3.20 4.91
CA GLU A 198 12.90 2.73 6.05
C GLU A 198 14.09 1.89 5.59
N ALA A 199 13.85 0.94 4.68
CA ALA A 199 14.91 0.13 4.08
C ALA A 199 15.92 0.98 3.30
N TYR A 200 15.45 1.95 2.50
CA TYR A 200 16.30 2.88 1.77
C TYR A 200 17.24 3.67 2.68
N LYS A 201 16.71 4.25 3.78
CA LYS A 201 17.53 4.99 4.76
C LYS A 201 18.63 4.12 5.36
N GLU A 202 18.34 2.85 5.63
CA GLU A 202 19.34 1.91 6.12
C GLU A 202 20.40 1.60 5.08
N LEU A 203 20.02 1.32 3.82
CA LEU A 203 20.98 1.07 2.75
C LEU A 203 21.90 2.27 2.53
N LYS A 204 21.36 3.49 2.55
CA LYS A 204 22.14 4.71 2.44
C LYS A 204 23.12 4.87 3.60
N ARG A 205 22.69 4.59 4.84
CA ARG A 205 23.57 4.61 6.02
C ARG A 205 24.73 3.61 5.90
N ARG A 206 24.49 2.46 5.26
CA ARG A 206 25.49 1.42 4.98
C ARG A 206 26.34 1.71 3.74
N GLY A 207 26.20 2.87 3.10
CA GLY A 207 27.02 3.30 1.97
C GLY A 207 26.57 2.78 0.60
N PHE A 208 25.38 2.18 0.49
CA PHE A 208 24.86 1.77 -0.81
C PHE A 208 24.28 2.96 -1.59
N GLN A 209 24.61 3.03 -2.87
CA GLN A 209 23.97 3.95 -3.82
C GLN A 209 22.63 3.34 -4.25
N VAL A 210 21.53 3.91 -3.78
CA VAL A 210 20.16 3.47 -4.07
C VAL A 210 19.36 4.69 -4.45
N GLU A 211 18.52 4.57 -5.48
CA GLU A 211 17.53 5.60 -5.80
C GLU A 211 16.46 5.66 -4.71
N GLU A 212 15.97 6.86 -4.39
CA GLU A 212 14.90 7.02 -3.42
C GLU A 212 13.62 6.33 -3.94
N PRO A 213 12.98 5.45 -3.15
CA PRO A 213 11.74 4.80 -3.56
C PRO A 213 10.66 5.83 -3.87
N VAL A 214 10.07 5.74 -5.07
CA VAL A 214 8.86 6.50 -5.39
C VAL A 214 7.72 5.93 -4.56
N ILE A 215 7.30 6.68 -3.53
CA ILE A 215 6.21 6.27 -2.67
C ILE A 215 4.90 6.53 -3.40
N ALA A 216 4.09 5.50 -3.48
CA ALA A 216 2.81 5.47 -4.18
C ALA A 216 1.75 6.42 -3.57
N ASP A 217 1.83 6.64 -2.27
CA ASP A 217 1.16 7.72 -1.57
C ASP A 217 2.17 8.85 -1.43
N GLY A 218 2.06 9.84 -2.32
CA GLY A 218 2.88 11.04 -2.28
C GLY A 218 2.92 11.59 -0.86
N GLY A 219 4.13 11.76 -0.33
CA GLY A 219 4.41 12.23 1.04
C GLY A 219 4.00 13.68 1.32
N ASN A 220 2.90 14.12 0.73
CA ASN A 220 2.21 15.36 1.02
C ASN A 220 0.70 15.16 0.82
N SER A 221 0.16 14.13 1.50
CA SER A 221 -1.29 13.87 1.56
C SER A 221 -1.99 15.21 1.79
N ALA A 222 -3.09 15.48 1.08
CA ALA A 222 -3.89 16.66 1.34
C ALA A 222 -4.19 16.81 2.85
N GLU A 223 -4.29 15.68 3.56
CA GLU A 223 -4.36 15.60 5.02
C GLU A 223 -3.15 16.22 5.74
N SER A 224 -1.92 15.92 5.34
CA SER A 224 -0.71 16.49 5.95
C SER A 224 -0.62 18.00 5.68
N ARG A 225 -0.94 18.43 4.46
CA ARG A 225 -0.99 19.86 4.11
C ARG A 225 -2.10 20.60 4.84
N LEU A 226 -3.27 19.97 5.02
CA LEU A 226 -4.35 20.51 5.84
C LEU A 226 -3.85 20.63 7.28
N ARG A 227 -3.35 19.56 7.90
CA ARG A 227 -2.82 19.60 9.28
C ARG A 227 -1.73 20.67 9.48
N GLU A 228 -0.83 20.85 8.51
CA GLU A 228 0.20 21.90 8.52
C GLU A 228 -0.38 23.30 8.37
N LEU A 229 -1.26 23.55 7.38
CA LEU A 229 -1.93 24.85 7.17
C LEU A 229 -2.72 25.29 8.39
N LEU A 230 -3.26 24.32 9.14
CA LEU A 230 -4.06 24.58 10.33
C LEU A 230 -3.21 24.77 11.59
N GLY A 231 -1.93 24.38 11.57
CA GLY A 231 -1.07 24.40 12.75
C GLY A 231 -1.43 23.34 13.80
N TRP A 232 -2.19 22.31 13.43
CA TRP A 232 -2.63 21.25 14.33
C TRP A 232 -1.58 20.14 14.39
N GLN A 233 -0.79 20.13 15.46
CA GLN A 233 0.03 18.97 15.84
C GLN A 233 -0.85 17.97 16.59
N PRO A 234 -0.70 16.65 16.37
CA PRO A 234 -1.35 15.66 17.23
C PRO A 234 -0.98 15.95 18.68
N ALA A 235 -1.97 16.05 19.56
CA ALA A 235 -1.72 16.20 20.98
C ALA A 235 -0.98 14.95 21.50
N SER A 236 0.34 14.98 21.50
CA SER A 236 1.12 14.16 22.41
C SER A 236 0.81 14.68 23.80
N SER A 237 -0.09 14.00 24.50
CA SER A 237 -0.27 13.96 25.96
C SER A 237 0.46 15.05 26.76
N SER A 238 0.08 16.32 26.62
CA SER A 238 0.40 17.39 27.56
C SER A 238 -0.55 18.57 27.35
N GLY A 239 -1.76 18.44 27.91
CA GLY A 239 -2.80 19.47 27.93
C GLY A 239 -2.41 20.87 28.46
N PRO A 240 -1.33 21.10 29.23
CA PRO A 240 -1.00 22.46 29.69
C PRO A 240 -0.41 23.39 28.63
N VAL A 241 0.29 22.85 27.62
CA VAL A 241 1.12 23.65 26.69
C VAL A 241 0.27 24.37 25.64
N VAL A 242 -0.85 23.76 25.24
CA VAL A 242 -1.77 24.31 24.22
C VAL A 242 -2.53 25.53 24.77
N ALA A 243 -2.99 25.45 26.03
CA ALA A 243 -3.69 26.56 26.68
C ALA A 243 -2.78 27.79 26.88
N LEU A 244 -1.50 27.58 27.21
CA LEU A 244 -0.52 28.66 27.34
C LEU A 244 -0.22 29.35 26.01
N ARG A 245 -0.21 28.61 24.91
CA ARG A 245 0.08 29.15 23.57
C ARG A 245 -1.06 29.98 23.00
N ALA A 246 -2.31 29.56 23.24
CA ALA A 246 -3.49 30.35 22.89
C ALA A 246 -3.56 31.65 23.70
N LYS A 247 -3.22 31.59 24.99
CA LYS A 247 -3.19 32.77 25.87
C LYS A 247 -2.10 33.77 25.48
N ALA A 248 -0.93 33.29 25.04
CA ALA A 248 0.16 34.14 24.55
C ALA A 248 -0.22 34.89 23.25
N LYS A 249 -0.86 34.21 22.29
CA LYS A 249 -1.33 34.85 21.04
C LYS A 249 -2.41 35.91 21.28
N LEU A 250 -3.32 35.66 22.23
CA LEU A 250 -4.34 36.64 22.63
C LEU A 250 -3.71 37.87 23.31
N GLN A 251 -2.63 37.70 24.07
CA GLN A 251 -1.92 38.81 24.72
C GLN A 251 -1.07 39.63 23.76
N GLU A 252 -0.46 39.01 22.74
CA GLU A 252 0.22 39.75 21.66
C GLU A 252 -0.76 40.63 20.89
N PHE A 253 -1.92 40.08 20.53
CA PHE A 253 -2.96 40.84 19.82
C PHE A 253 -3.51 42.03 20.62
N GLN A 254 -3.62 41.91 21.95
CA GLN A 254 -4.04 43.01 22.83
C GLN A 254 -2.98 44.11 22.99
N ARG A 255 -1.69 43.79 22.82
CA ARG A 255 -0.60 44.77 22.91
C ARG A 255 -0.39 45.56 21.63
N GLU A 256 -0.75 45.01 20.48
CA GLU A 256 -0.64 45.71 19.18
C GLU A 256 -1.77 46.74 18.96
N GLN A 257 -2.81 46.72 19.80
CA GLN A 257 -3.98 47.61 19.73
C GLN A 257 -3.97 48.72 20.81
N SER A 258 -2.86 48.88 21.55
CA SER A 258 -2.67 49.92 22.59
C SER A 258 -1.75 51.04 22.13
#